data_AF-A0A0Q7BQY5-F1
#
_entry.id   AF-A0A0Q7BQY5-F1
#
_cell.length_a   1.000
_cell.length_b   1.000
_cell.length_c   1.000
_cell.angle_alpha   90.00
_cell.angle_beta   90.00
_cell.angle_gamma   90.00
#
_symmetry.space_group_name_H-M   'P 1'
#
loop_
_entity.id
_entity.type
_entity.pdbx_description
1 polymer ?
#
loop_
_entity_poly.entity_id
_entity_poly.type
_entity_poly.pdbx_seq_one_letter_code
_entity_poly.pdbx_strand_id
1 'polypeptide(L)'
;MATYVVVLLAWCLLVGIPNDPAGVILWIWVGTIAWYAEEPRPYLDFWRDWWKPLLLMVGYWLGRGLADEIGIAPHYSMPIRVDEWLGLGTAPTVRLQHAWCGDPCLKTLPPHWHDAVLTTVYASHFLVALVLAGVLWVRNRDEWVRWLRRYITLLYAGLTIYVLYPMAPPWMASRDGYLPEVHRITSRGWSGIELGGLDLHRQTMVMFGMANKVAAMPSLHCGIACLVALYGISRLRTSWRWLLLLYPLAMALALTYFAEHYVVDAIAGCLLAGLVMIGVSRWERRRAA
;
A
#
# COMPACT_ATOMS: atom_id res chain seq x y z
N MET A 1 11.21 10.14 23.30
CA MET A 1 10.13 10.17 22.28
C MET A 1 9.97 11.52 21.56
N ALA A 2 9.85 12.67 22.25
CA ALA A 2 9.65 13.97 21.59
C ALA A 2 10.73 14.31 20.54
N THR A 3 12.00 14.11 20.87
CA THR A 3 13.13 14.31 19.94
C THR A 3 13.01 13.46 18.68
N TYR A 4 12.60 12.20 18.80
CA TYR A 4 12.40 11.32 17.66
C TYR A 4 11.34 11.86 16.70
N VAL A 5 10.20 12.33 17.23
CA VAL A 5 9.12 12.90 16.42
C VAL A 5 9.60 14.15 15.69
N VAL A 6 10.29 15.06 16.38
CA VAL A 6 10.84 16.28 15.77
C VAL A 6 11.83 15.94 14.65
N VAL A 7 12.74 15.00 14.90
CA VAL A 7 13.76 14.57 13.92
C VAL A 7 13.11 13.89 12.70
N LEU A 8 12.11 13.03 12.91
CA LEU A 8 11.37 12.40 11.82
C LEU A 8 10.58 13.43 10.99
N LEU A 9 9.94 14.41 11.63
CA LEU A 9 9.23 15.48 10.92
C LEU A 9 10.19 16.35 10.10
N ALA A 10 11.31 16.76 10.69
CA ALA A 10 12.35 17.50 9.97
C ALA A 10 12.87 16.69 8.78
N TRP A 11 13.11 15.39 8.96
CA TRP A 11 13.48 14.50 7.86
C TRP A 11 12.44 14.45 6.76
N CYS A 12 11.16 14.23 7.09
CA CYS A 12 10.08 14.17 6.11
C CYS A 12 9.95 15.46 5.30
N LEU A 13 10.25 16.62 5.89
CA LEU A 13 10.23 17.91 5.21
C LEU A 13 11.47 18.14 4.34
N LEU A 14 12.67 17.75 4.82
CA LEU A 14 13.94 18.03 4.13
C LEU A 14 14.30 17.00 3.06
N VAL A 15 13.94 15.74 3.29
CA VAL A 15 14.34 14.59 2.46
C VAL A 15 13.13 13.92 1.81
N GLY A 16 11.94 14.06 2.39
CA GLY A 16 10.73 13.39 1.96
C GLY A 16 10.36 12.19 2.83
N ILE A 17 9.12 11.72 2.68
CA ILE A 17 8.55 10.64 3.48
C ILE A 17 9.15 9.30 3.03
N PRO A 18 9.80 8.51 3.93
CA PRO A 18 10.31 7.19 3.59
C PRO A 18 9.19 6.29 3.04
N ASN A 19 9.40 5.71 1.86
CA ASN A 19 8.35 4.93 1.19
C ASN A 19 8.74 3.49 0.83
N ASP A 20 9.98 3.07 1.13
CA ASP A 20 10.43 1.69 0.94
C ASP A 20 10.55 0.94 2.28
N PRO A 21 10.37 -0.41 2.28
CA PRO A 21 10.36 -1.17 3.52
C PRO A 21 11.62 -1.02 4.37
N ALA A 22 12.81 -0.93 3.76
CA ALA A 22 14.06 -0.82 4.49
C ALA A 22 14.17 0.53 5.20
N GLY A 23 13.88 1.63 4.51
CA GLY A 23 13.83 2.97 5.11
C GLY A 23 12.81 3.07 6.24
N VAL A 24 11.61 2.52 6.05
CA VAL A 24 10.55 2.53 7.09
C VAL A 24 10.95 1.69 8.31
N ILE A 25 11.53 0.50 8.11
CA ILE A 25 12.01 -0.36 9.20
C ILE A 25 13.14 0.31 9.99
N LEU A 26 14.04 1.02 9.32
CA LEU A 26 15.09 1.79 9.98
C LEU A 26 14.51 2.86 10.90
N TRP A 27 13.52 3.63 10.44
CA TRP A 27 12.85 4.62 11.27
C TRP A 27 12.06 4.00 12.42
N ILE A 28 11.42 2.85 12.20
CA ILE A 28 10.78 2.08 13.28
C ILE A 28 11.83 1.66 14.33
N TRP A 29 12.99 1.18 13.91
CA TRP A 29 14.08 0.82 14.82
C TRP A 29 14.54 2.02 15.65
N VAL A 30 14.80 3.18 15.03
CA VAL A 30 15.15 4.42 15.76
C VAL A 30 14.02 4.80 16.74
N GLY A 31 12.76 4.63 16.34
CA GLY A 31 11.61 4.82 17.21
C GLY A 31 11.61 3.89 18.42
N THR A 32 12.07 2.63 18.27
CA THR A 32 12.20 1.69 19.39
C THR A 32 13.32 2.08 20.35
N ILE A 33 14.42 2.65 19.86
CA ILE A 33 15.48 3.20 20.72
C ILE A 33 14.91 4.36 21.55
N ALA A 34 14.13 5.24 20.91
CA ALA A 34 13.50 6.37 21.59
C ALA A 34 12.37 5.95 22.56
N TRP A 35 11.76 4.78 22.35
CA TRP A 35 10.73 4.20 23.22
C TRP A 35 11.34 3.57 24.47
N TYR A 36 12.42 2.79 24.30
CA TYR A 36 13.12 2.10 25.38
C TYR A 36 14.33 2.87 25.92
N ALA A 37 14.31 4.20 25.86
CA ALA A 37 15.45 5.03 26.24
C ALA A 37 15.88 4.83 27.71
N GLU A 38 14.95 4.44 28.58
CA GLU A 38 15.14 4.24 30.02
C GLU A 38 15.33 2.76 30.41
N GLU A 39 15.17 1.83 29.45
CA GLU A 39 15.25 0.39 29.71
C GLU A 39 16.56 -0.23 29.16
N PRO A 40 17.11 -1.28 29.80
CA PRO A 40 18.35 -1.91 29.36
C PRO A 40 18.17 -2.69 28.04
N ARG A 41 18.36 -1.98 26.93
CA ARG A 41 18.62 -2.46 25.56
C ARG A 41 17.63 -3.45 24.89
N PRO A 42 16.29 -3.36 25.06
CA PRO A 42 15.35 -4.20 24.28
C PRO A 42 15.43 -3.96 22.76
N TYR A 43 15.93 -2.80 22.34
CA TYR A 43 16.12 -2.44 20.92
C TYR A 43 17.21 -3.26 20.22
N LEU A 44 18.09 -3.97 20.94
CA LEU A 44 19.09 -4.86 20.33
C LEU A 44 18.44 -6.13 19.75
N ASP A 45 17.35 -6.59 20.36
CA ASP A 45 16.57 -7.73 19.86
C ASP A 45 15.86 -7.42 18.55
N PHE A 46 15.72 -6.13 18.19
CA PHE A 46 15.04 -5.70 16.98
C PHE A 46 15.59 -6.39 15.75
N TRP A 47 16.90 -6.34 15.54
CA TRP A 47 17.50 -6.95 14.35
C TRP A 47 17.47 -8.47 14.37
N ARG A 48 17.50 -9.10 15.55
CA ARG A 48 17.30 -10.56 15.69
C ARG A 48 15.91 -10.97 15.21
N ASP A 49 14.90 -10.16 15.50
CA ASP A 49 13.51 -10.44 15.16
C ASP A 49 13.20 -10.03 13.70
N TRP A 50 13.71 -8.89 13.24
CA TRP A 50 13.33 -8.27 11.97
C TRP A 50 14.14 -8.71 10.76
N TRP A 51 15.30 -9.35 10.91
CA TRP A 51 16.12 -9.72 9.75
C TRP A 51 15.40 -10.69 8.79
N LYS A 52 14.67 -11.69 9.31
CA LYS A 52 13.93 -12.64 8.44
C LYS A 52 12.78 -11.97 7.70
N PRO A 53 11.87 -11.22 8.38
CA PRO A 53 10.86 -10.43 7.70
C PRO A 53 11.44 -9.47 6.66
N LEU A 54 12.52 -8.76 7.00
CA LEU A 54 13.19 -7.83 6.09
C LEU A 54 13.74 -8.56 4.86
N LEU A 55 14.43 -9.69 5.05
CA LEU A 55 14.94 -10.50 3.94
C LEU A 55 13.81 -10.98 3.02
N LEU A 56 12.67 -11.39 3.58
CA LEU A 56 11.49 -11.79 2.80
C LEU A 56 10.89 -10.60 2.04
N MET A 57 10.86 -9.40 2.61
CA MET A 57 10.39 -8.19 1.92
C MET A 57 11.34 -7.77 0.80
N VAL A 58 12.65 -7.88 1.02
CA VAL A 58 13.68 -7.65 -0.02
C VAL A 58 13.52 -8.68 -1.15
N GLY A 59 13.35 -9.96 -0.83
CA GLY A 59 13.10 -11.01 -1.81
C GLY A 59 11.82 -10.77 -2.63
N TYR A 60 10.75 -10.32 -1.98
CA TYR A 60 9.52 -9.90 -2.66
C TYR A 60 9.77 -8.70 -3.60
N TRP A 61 10.51 -7.70 -3.15
CA TRP A 61 10.83 -6.53 -3.97
C TRP A 61 11.64 -6.89 -5.22
N LEU A 62 12.65 -7.75 -5.07
CA LEU A 62 13.42 -8.30 -6.20
C LEU A 62 12.53 -9.11 -7.14
N GLY A 63 11.70 -9.99 -6.57
CA GLY A 63 10.77 -10.83 -7.34
C GLY A 63 9.78 -10.01 -8.17
N ARG A 64 9.31 -8.87 -7.66
CA ARG A 64 8.47 -7.94 -8.43
C ARG A 64 9.18 -7.33 -9.63
N GLY A 65 10.45 -6.97 -9.48
CA GLY A 65 11.25 -6.42 -10.57
C GLY A 65 11.41 -7.46 -11.68
N LEU A 66 11.77 -8.69 -11.30
CA LEU A 66 11.90 -9.81 -12.22
C LEU A 66 10.58 -10.16 -12.93
N ALA A 67 9.44 -10.05 -12.24
CA ALA A 67 8.14 -10.38 -12.81
C ALA A 67 7.80 -9.57 -14.08
N ASP A 68 8.30 -8.33 -14.18
CA ASP A 68 8.11 -7.48 -15.37
C ASP A 68 8.94 -7.94 -16.58
N GLU A 69 10.02 -8.68 -16.34
CA GLU A 69 10.95 -9.14 -17.37
C GLU A 69 10.60 -10.53 -17.93
N ILE A 70 9.58 -11.20 -17.38
CA ILE A 70 9.18 -12.56 -17.77
C ILE A 70 8.60 -12.60 -19.21
N GLY A 71 8.28 -11.45 -19.81
CA GLY A 71 7.87 -11.35 -21.21
C GLY A 71 6.44 -11.81 -21.50
N ILE A 72 5.63 -12.04 -20.47
CA ILE A 72 4.20 -12.35 -20.62
C ILE A 72 3.45 -11.04 -20.90
N ALA A 73 2.67 -11.02 -21.99
CA ALA A 73 1.88 -9.85 -22.35
C ALA A 73 0.83 -9.52 -21.26
N PRO A 74 0.62 -8.24 -20.92
CA PRO A 74 -0.40 -7.84 -19.98
C PRO A 74 -1.81 -8.22 -20.44
N HIS A 75 -2.68 -8.56 -19.51
CA HIS A 75 -4.11 -8.65 -19.75
C HIS A 75 -4.75 -7.26 -19.66
N TYR A 76 -5.42 -6.84 -20.73
CA TYR A 76 -6.17 -5.56 -20.81
C TYR A 76 -7.68 -5.77 -20.79
N SER A 77 -8.20 -6.76 -21.52
CA SER A 77 -9.63 -6.85 -21.84
C SER A 77 -10.51 -7.22 -20.65
N MET A 78 -10.12 -8.22 -19.87
CA MET A 78 -10.89 -8.69 -18.71
C MET A 78 -11.14 -7.59 -17.68
N PRO A 79 -10.12 -6.86 -17.16
CA PRO A 79 -10.38 -5.85 -16.14
C PRO A 79 -11.26 -4.70 -16.65
N ILE A 80 -11.04 -4.24 -17.89
CA ILE A 80 -11.84 -3.17 -18.51
C ILE A 80 -13.31 -3.59 -18.59
N ARG A 81 -13.60 -4.78 -19.12
CA ARG A 81 -14.99 -5.26 -19.27
C ARG A 81 -15.71 -5.42 -17.94
N VAL A 82 -15.02 -5.91 -16.90
CA VAL A 82 -15.63 -6.04 -15.58
C VAL A 82 -15.89 -4.66 -14.98
N ASP A 83 -14.95 -3.73 -15.09
CA ASP A 83 -15.15 -2.37 -14.58
C ASP A 83 -16.22 -1.61 -15.35
N GLU A 84 -16.31 -1.75 -16.67
CA GLU A 84 -17.42 -1.21 -17.46
C GLU A 84 -18.76 -1.79 -17.02
N TRP A 85 -18.83 -3.10 -16.75
CA TRP A 85 -20.03 -3.74 -16.21
C TRP A 85 -20.39 -3.17 -14.82
N LEU A 86 -19.43 -3.05 -13.91
CA LEU A 86 -19.61 -2.43 -12.59
C LEU A 86 -20.03 -0.96 -12.69
N GLY A 87 -19.51 -0.25 -13.69
CA GLY A 87 -19.79 1.15 -13.96
C GLY A 87 -21.00 1.40 -14.88
N LEU A 88 -21.77 0.36 -15.22
CA LEU A 88 -22.96 0.45 -16.08
C LEU A 88 -22.65 1.03 -17.48
N GLY A 89 -21.65 0.46 -18.15
CA GLY A 89 -21.22 0.81 -19.50
C GLY A 89 -20.07 1.83 -19.57
N THR A 90 -19.55 2.31 -18.44
CA THR A 90 -18.37 3.19 -18.41
C THR A 90 -17.50 2.83 -17.22
N ALA A 91 -16.23 2.55 -17.45
CA ALA A 91 -15.30 2.23 -16.36
C ALA A 91 -15.31 3.32 -15.26
N PRO A 92 -15.40 2.95 -13.96
CA PRO A 92 -15.42 3.89 -12.85
C PRO A 92 -14.27 4.91 -12.86
N THR A 93 -13.07 4.50 -13.26
CA THR A 93 -11.92 5.40 -13.44
C THR A 93 -12.21 6.55 -14.40
N VAL A 94 -12.78 6.26 -15.58
CA VAL A 94 -13.13 7.26 -16.59
C VAL A 94 -14.16 8.23 -16.02
N ARG A 95 -15.22 7.69 -15.40
CA ARG A 95 -16.29 8.50 -14.80
C ARG A 95 -15.78 9.39 -13.67
N LEU A 96 -14.92 8.86 -12.78
CA LEU A 96 -14.38 9.60 -11.65
C LEU A 96 -13.47 10.75 -12.10
N GLN A 97 -12.58 10.52 -13.08
CA GLN A 97 -11.71 11.59 -13.57
C GLN A 97 -12.51 12.69 -14.26
N HIS A 98 -13.44 12.33 -15.16
CA HIS A 98 -14.30 13.31 -15.82
C HIS A 98 -15.13 14.11 -14.81
N ALA A 99 -15.66 13.47 -13.75
CA ALA A 99 -16.50 14.14 -12.77
C ALA A 99 -15.73 15.00 -11.75
N TRP A 100 -14.54 14.56 -11.31
CA TRP A 100 -13.85 15.15 -10.13
C TRP A 100 -12.54 15.85 -10.45
N CYS A 101 -12.06 15.78 -11.69
CA CYS A 101 -10.77 16.34 -12.09
C CYS A 101 -10.89 17.29 -13.29
N GLY A 102 -11.60 16.86 -14.34
CA GLY A 102 -11.78 17.61 -15.58
C GLY A 102 -11.58 16.74 -16.83
N ASP A 103 -11.75 17.36 -17.99
CA ASP A 103 -11.63 16.73 -19.31
C ASP A 103 -10.70 17.56 -20.22
N PRO A 104 -9.40 17.18 -20.39
CA PRO A 104 -8.72 16.04 -19.77
C PRO A 104 -8.24 16.30 -18.33
N CYS A 105 -8.14 15.23 -17.53
CA CYS A 105 -7.64 15.25 -16.14
C CYS A 105 -6.10 15.31 -16.07
N LEU A 106 -5.49 16.42 -16.45
CA LEU A 106 -4.02 16.51 -16.50
C LEU A 106 -3.39 16.62 -15.10
N LYS A 107 -2.25 15.94 -14.94
CA LYS A 107 -1.45 15.99 -13.70
C LYS A 107 -0.94 17.41 -13.37
N THR A 108 -0.78 18.27 -14.37
CA THR A 108 -0.30 19.65 -14.23
C THR A 108 -1.37 20.63 -13.76
N LEU A 109 -2.65 20.21 -13.73
CA LEU A 109 -3.71 21.06 -13.21
C LEU A 109 -3.56 21.24 -11.69
N PRO A 110 -3.94 22.40 -11.14
CA PRO A 110 -3.93 22.62 -9.70
C PRO A 110 -4.72 21.52 -8.96
N PRO A 111 -4.20 20.98 -7.84
CA PRO A 111 -4.93 19.98 -7.08
C PRO A 111 -6.16 20.59 -6.41
N HIS A 112 -7.23 19.81 -6.36
CA HIS A 112 -8.35 20.06 -5.47
C HIS A 112 -8.04 19.52 -4.06
N TRP A 113 -8.82 19.93 -3.07
CA TRP A 113 -8.64 19.49 -1.68
C TRP A 113 -8.70 17.96 -1.53
N HIS A 114 -9.55 17.27 -2.31
CA HIS A 114 -9.69 15.82 -2.25
C HIS A 114 -8.48 15.09 -2.84
N ASP A 115 -7.74 15.70 -3.77
CA ASP A 115 -6.49 15.14 -4.29
C ASP A 115 -5.48 14.95 -3.16
N ALA A 116 -5.35 15.94 -2.26
CA ALA A 116 -4.44 15.87 -1.12
C ALA A 116 -4.82 14.74 -0.15
N VAL A 117 -6.12 14.61 0.14
CA VAL A 117 -6.64 13.53 1.00
C VAL A 117 -6.40 12.17 0.37
N LEU A 118 -6.77 11.97 -0.91
CA LEU A 118 -6.60 10.69 -1.60
C LEU A 118 -5.13 10.34 -1.83
N THR A 119 -4.26 11.33 -2.05
CA THR A 119 -2.80 11.13 -2.13
C THR A 119 -2.26 10.65 -0.78
N THR A 120 -2.78 11.20 0.32
CA THR A 120 -2.41 10.77 1.68
C THR A 120 -2.90 9.35 1.97
N VAL A 121 -4.13 9.02 1.58
CA VAL A 121 -4.65 7.65 1.67
C VAL A 121 -3.77 6.70 0.86
N TYR A 122 -3.46 7.02 -0.39
CA TYR A 122 -2.56 6.23 -1.23
C TYR A 122 -1.19 6.03 -0.56
N ALA A 123 -0.57 7.11 -0.08
CA ALA A 123 0.75 7.07 0.55
C ALA A 123 0.77 6.26 1.86
N SER A 124 -0.34 6.24 2.61
CA SER A 124 -0.42 5.51 3.88
C SER A 124 -0.13 4.01 3.74
N HIS A 125 -0.40 3.43 2.57
CA HIS A 125 -0.12 2.02 2.27
C HIS A 125 1.33 1.62 2.55
N PHE A 126 2.30 2.48 2.24
CA PHE A 126 3.73 2.21 2.41
C PHE A 126 4.14 2.16 3.90
N LEU A 127 3.36 2.79 4.78
CA LEU A 127 3.71 3.00 6.17
C LEU A 127 2.88 2.14 7.11
N VAL A 128 1.55 2.13 6.94
CA VAL A 128 0.61 1.68 7.98
C VAL A 128 0.84 0.24 8.43
N ALA A 129 1.17 -0.67 7.49
CA ALA A 129 1.36 -2.08 7.80
C ALA A 129 2.66 -2.34 8.58
N LEU A 130 3.72 -1.60 8.23
CA LEU A 130 5.02 -1.69 8.90
C LEU A 130 4.99 -0.98 10.24
N VAL A 131 4.33 0.19 10.33
CA VAL A 131 4.11 0.89 11.59
C VAL A 131 3.27 0.03 12.54
N LEU A 132 2.20 -0.61 12.07
CA LEU A 132 1.44 -1.56 12.87
C LEU A 132 2.32 -2.72 13.35
N ALA A 133 3.19 -3.26 12.48
CA ALA A 133 4.18 -4.25 12.90
C ALA A 133 5.12 -3.72 14.00
N GLY A 134 5.66 -2.50 13.85
CA GLY A 134 6.50 -1.86 14.88
C GLY A 134 5.79 -1.67 16.23
N VAL A 135 4.55 -1.19 16.20
CA VAL A 135 3.71 -1.03 17.39
C VAL A 135 3.44 -2.38 18.06
N LEU A 136 3.05 -3.39 17.28
CA LEU A 136 2.83 -4.75 17.80
C LEU A 136 4.13 -5.35 18.32
N TRP A 137 5.28 -5.08 17.70
CA TRP A 137 6.57 -5.55 18.18
C TRP A 137 6.77 -5.05 19.61
N VAL A 138 6.69 -3.74 19.84
CA VAL A 138 6.87 -3.12 21.18
C VAL A 138 5.81 -3.57 22.19
N ARG A 139 4.56 -3.77 21.77
CA ARG A 139 3.43 -4.01 22.68
C ARG A 139 3.15 -5.49 22.96
N ASN A 140 3.30 -6.36 21.97
CA ASN A 140 2.96 -7.77 22.04
C ASN A 140 3.67 -8.57 20.91
N ARG A 141 4.78 -9.21 21.26
CA ARG A 141 5.60 -9.99 20.32
C ARG A 141 4.83 -11.12 19.64
N ASP A 142 3.85 -11.74 20.31
CA ASP A 142 3.04 -12.80 19.69
C ASP A 142 2.12 -12.24 18.60
N GLU A 143 1.50 -11.09 18.84
CA GLU A 143 0.70 -10.40 17.82
C GLU A 143 1.58 -9.89 16.67
N TRP A 144 2.81 -9.45 16.93
CA TRP A 144 3.77 -9.10 15.88
C TRP A 144 4.05 -10.27 14.94
N VAL A 145 4.32 -11.47 15.49
CA VAL A 145 4.50 -12.68 14.67
C VAL A 145 3.23 -12.99 13.86
N ARG A 146 2.05 -12.95 14.50
CA ARG A 146 0.76 -13.22 13.83
C ARG A 146 0.50 -12.23 12.69
N TRP A 147 0.78 -10.96 12.91
CA TRP A 147 0.63 -9.91 11.90
C TRP A 147 1.59 -10.11 10.72
N LEU A 148 2.89 -10.27 11.00
CA LEU A 148 3.89 -10.42 9.93
C LEU A 148 3.68 -11.65 9.08
N ARG A 149 3.25 -12.77 9.66
CA ARG A 149 2.89 -13.96 8.87
C ARG A 149 1.83 -13.65 7.84
N ARG A 150 0.77 -12.92 8.22
CA ARG A 150 -0.32 -12.53 7.31
C ARG A 150 0.16 -11.51 6.28
N TYR A 151 0.89 -10.49 6.71
CA TYR A 151 1.43 -9.47 5.82
C TYR A 151 2.35 -10.06 4.74
N ILE A 152 3.33 -10.89 5.13
CA ILE A 152 4.24 -11.54 4.21
C ILE A 152 3.51 -12.54 3.32
N THR A 153 2.58 -13.32 3.86
CA THR A 153 1.76 -14.25 3.05
C THR A 153 0.98 -13.49 1.98
N LEU A 154 0.38 -12.34 2.32
CA LEU A 154 -0.33 -11.50 1.35
C LEU A 154 0.61 -10.99 0.25
N LEU A 155 1.80 -10.51 0.59
CA LEU A 155 2.79 -10.03 -0.39
C LEU A 155 3.17 -11.14 -1.39
N TYR A 156 3.52 -12.33 -0.89
CA TYR A 156 3.94 -13.43 -1.75
C TYR A 156 2.80 -14.07 -2.53
N ALA A 157 1.58 -14.12 -1.97
CA ALA A 157 0.40 -14.54 -2.70
C ALA A 157 0.07 -13.57 -3.84
N GLY A 158 0.17 -12.26 -3.58
CA GLY A 158 0.05 -11.22 -4.61
C GLY A 158 1.12 -11.37 -5.70
N LEU A 159 2.39 -11.51 -5.32
CA LEU A 159 3.51 -11.73 -6.25
C LEU A 159 3.29 -12.96 -7.14
N THR A 160 2.80 -14.05 -6.56
CA THR A 160 2.50 -15.27 -7.33
C THR A 160 1.45 -14.99 -8.39
N ILE A 161 0.40 -14.24 -8.05
CA ILE A 161 -0.63 -13.85 -9.03
C ILE A 161 -0.06 -12.89 -10.07
N TYR A 162 0.80 -11.94 -9.70
CA TYR A 162 1.45 -11.02 -10.66
C TYR A 162 2.25 -11.75 -11.73
N VAL A 163 2.95 -12.82 -11.35
CA VAL A 163 3.71 -13.65 -12.29
C VAL A 163 2.77 -14.46 -13.20
N LEU A 164 1.67 -14.99 -12.65
CA LEU A 164 0.75 -15.85 -13.40
C LEU A 164 -0.24 -15.06 -14.27
N TYR A 165 -0.57 -13.84 -13.87
CA TYR A 165 -1.57 -12.98 -14.49
C TYR A 165 -1.13 -11.51 -14.43
N PRO A 166 -0.17 -11.11 -15.28
CA PRO A 166 0.17 -9.69 -15.43
C PRO A 166 -1.04 -8.95 -16.01
N MET A 167 -1.38 -7.82 -15.42
CA MET A 167 -2.55 -7.02 -15.77
C MET A 167 -2.18 -5.55 -15.94
N ALA A 168 -2.53 -4.97 -17.08
CA ALA A 168 -2.27 -3.56 -17.33
C ALA A 168 -3.17 -2.67 -16.45
N PRO A 169 -2.66 -1.61 -15.81
CA PRO A 169 -3.46 -0.63 -15.08
C PRO A 169 -4.24 0.31 -16.02
N PRO A 170 -5.25 1.06 -15.51
CA PRO A 170 -6.07 1.95 -16.34
C PRO A 170 -5.29 3.02 -17.13
N TRP A 171 -4.29 3.67 -16.51
CA TRP A 171 -3.46 4.67 -17.20
C TRP A 171 -2.68 4.09 -18.38
N MET A 172 -2.26 2.82 -18.27
CA MET A 172 -1.54 2.12 -19.34
C MET A 172 -2.49 1.70 -20.44
N ALA A 173 -3.66 1.15 -20.07
CA ALA A 173 -4.71 0.79 -21.01
C ALA A 173 -5.17 1.99 -21.84
N SER A 174 -5.30 3.16 -21.23
CA SER A 174 -5.66 4.41 -21.93
C SER A 174 -4.56 4.86 -22.89
N ARG A 175 -3.29 4.92 -22.42
CA ARG A 175 -2.12 5.22 -23.27
C ARG A 175 -2.03 4.32 -24.50
N ASP A 176 -2.34 3.03 -24.32
CA ASP A 176 -2.25 2.01 -25.36
C ASP A 176 -3.54 1.91 -26.21
N GLY A 177 -4.53 2.77 -25.98
CA GLY A 177 -5.75 2.88 -26.79
C GLY A 177 -6.87 1.88 -26.47
N TYR A 178 -6.79 1.15 -25.35
CA TYR A 178 -7.80 0.19 -24.90
C TYR A 178 -8.91 0.81 -24.04
N LEU A 179 -8.68 2.00 -23.49
CA LEU A 179 -9.61 2.71 -22.59
C LEU A 179 -9.71 4.18 -23.04
N PRO A 180 -10.86 4.87 -22.85
CA PRO A 180 -10.94 6.32 -23.02
C PRO A 180 -9.85 7.07 -22.25
N GLU A 181 -9.61 8.33 -22.64
CA GLU A 181 -8.52 9.13 -22.08
C GLU A 181 -8.62 9.27 -20.56
N VAL A 182 -7.62 8.74 -19.85
CA VAL A 182 -7.42 8.93 -18.40
C VAL A 182 -5.94 9.05 -18.08
N HIS A 183 -5.63 9.79 -17.03
CA HIS A 183 -4.27 10.18 -16.69
C HIS A 183 -3.87 9.69 -15.31
N ARG A 184 -2.60 9.29 -15.15
CA ARG A 184 -2.05 8.91 -13.85
C ARG A 184 -1.73 10.16 -13.02
N ILE A 185 -2.49 10.41 -11.96
CA ILE A 185 -2.40 11.65 -11.14
C ILE A 185 -2.02 11.43 -9.66
N THR A 186 -1.53 10.25 -9.30
CA THR A 186 -1.25 9.76 -7.93
C THR A 186 -0.36 10.62 -7.03
N SER A 187 0.36 11.59 -7.58
CA SER A 187 1.22 12.51 -6.82
C SER A 187 0.79 13.97 -6.90
N ARG A 188 -0.33 14.26 -7.58
CA ARG A 188 -0.82 15.63 -7.80
C ARG A 188 -1.28 16.27 -6.50
N GLY A 189 -1.89 15.51 -5.58
CA GLY A 189 -2.49 16.08 -4.38
C GLY A 189 -1.52 16.75 -3.41
N TRP A 190 -0.23 16.47 -3.50
CA TRP A 190 0.79 17.13 -2.69
C TRP A 190 1.59 18.20 -3.45
N SER A 191 1.36 18.36 -4.76
CA SER A 191 2.03 19.44 -5.52
C SER A 191 1.54 20.79 -5.01
N GLY A 192 2.43 21.59 -4.43
CA GLY A 192 2.10 22.90 -3.84
C GLY A 192 1.69 22.86 -2.36
N ILE A 193 1.77 21.72 -1.68
CA ILE A 193 1.76 21.70 -0.21
C ILE A 193 3.18 22.00 0.26
N GLU A 194 3.48 23.30 0.37
CA GLU A 194 4.74 23.80 0.90
C GLU A 194 4.60 24.08 2.40
N LEU A 195 5.36 23.38 3.23
CA LEU A 195 5.51 23.74 4.64
C LEU A 195 6.80 24.52 4.83
N GLY A 196 6.72 25.86 4.76
CA GLY A 196 7.90 26.72 4.86
C GLY A 196 8.84 26.63 3.65
N GLY A 197 8.31 26.44 2.44
CA GLY A 197 9.08 26.37 1.19
C GLY A 197 9.66 24.99 0.85
N LEU A 198 9.22 23.94 1.54
CA LEU A 198 9.63 22.55 1.30
C LEU A 198 8.44 21.72 0.81
N ASP A 199 8.60 21.09 -0.35
CA ASP A 199 7.58 20.26 -0.99
C ASP A 199 7.44 18.89 -0.31
N LEU A 200 6.21 18.57 0.11
CA LEU A 200 5.93 17.24 0.63
C LEU A 200 5.90 16.21 -0.50
N HIS A 201 6.86 15.28 -0.48
CA HIS A 201 6.93 14.19 -1.45
C HIS A 201 7.31 12.87 -0.79
N ARG A 202 7.09 11.76 -1.51
CA ARG A 202 7.55 10.43 -1.09
C ARG A 202 8.95 10.21 -1.61
N GLN A 203 9.83 9.70 -0.76
CA GLN A 203 11.22 9.42 -1.10
C GLN A 203 11.56 7.95 -0.86
N THR A 204 12.13 7.32 -1.90
CA THR A 204 12.72 5.99 -1.79
C THR A 204 14.14 6.13 -1.26
N MET A 205 14.43 5.42 -0.17
CA MET A 205 15.67 5.56 0.58
C MET A 205 16.74 4.57 0.15
N VAL A 206 16.37 3.30 0.08
CA VAL A 206 17.32 2.19 -0.13
C VAL A 206 17.01 1.42 -1.41
N MET A 207 15.72 1.20 -1.68
CA MET A 207 15.26 0.22 -2.67
C MET A 207 14.88 0.88 -4.00
N PHE A 208 15.87 1.43 -4.71
CA PHE A 208 15.69 2.13 -5.99
C PHE A 208 15.42 1.19 -7.18
N GLY A 209 14.65 1.65 -8.16
CA GLY A 209 14.77 1.16 -9.54
C GLY A 209 13.90 -0.02 -9.98
N MET A 210 12.96 -0.54 -9.17
CA MET A 210 12.09 -1.66 -9.59
C MET A 210 10.60 -1.36 -9.35
N ALA A 211 10.05 -0.47 -10.17
CA ALA A 211 8.61 -0.22 -10.20
C ALA A 211 7.95 -1.23 -11.15
N ASN A 212 7.17 -2.15 -10.60
CA ASN A 212 6.43 -3.10 -11.42
C ASN A 212 5.25 -2.38 -12.11
N LYS A 213 5.30 -2.24 -13.44
CA LYS A 213 4.32 -1.44 -14.21
C LYS A 213 3.08 -2.24 -14.60
N VAL A 214 3.13 -3.57 -14.52
CA VAL A 214 2.13 -4.50 -15.10
C VAL A 214 1.48 -5.42 -14.03
N ALA A 215 1.68 -5.12 -12.74
CA ALA A 215 1.14 -5.88 -11.62
C ALA A 215 -0.07 -5.18 -10.97
N ALA A 216 -1.11 -4.89 -11.75
CA ALA A 216 -2.31 -4.26 -11.20
C ALA A 216 -3.16 -5.26 -10.37
N MET A 217 -3.29 -6.53 -10.80
CA MET A 217 -4.16 -7.54 -10.18
C MET A 217 -3.39 -8.62 -9.41
N PRO A 218 -3.67 -8.85 -8.11
CA PRO A 218 -4.58 -8.10 -7.25
C PRO A 218 -3.96 -6.78 -6.77
N SER A 219 -4.80 -5.80 -6.43
CA SER A 219 -4.30 -4.54 -5.86
C SER A 219 -3.76 -4.78 -4.45
N LEU A 220 -2.44 -4.78 -4.27
CA LEU A 220 -1.85 -4.89 -2.94
C LEU A 220 -2.06 -3.64 -2.09
N HIS A 221 -2.29 -2.47 -2.70
CA HIS A 221 -2.74 -1.26 -2.01
C HIS A 221 -4.02 -1.53 -1.22
N CYS A 222 -5.08 -1.98 -1.92
CA CYS A 222 -6.34 -2.38 -1.30
C CYS A 222 -6.19 -3.62 -0.42
N GLY A 223 -5.41 -4.62 -0.84
CA GLY A 223 -5.21 -5.84 -0.06
C GLY A 223 -4.58 -5.55 1.31
N ILE A 224 -3.54 -4.72 1.37
CA ILE A 224 -2.89 -4.34 2.63
C ILE A 224 -3.82 -3.47 3.48
N ALA A 225 -4.52 -2.50 2.87
CA ALA A 225 -5.51 -1.69 3.60
C ALA A 225 -6.63 -2.55 4.21
N CYS A 226 -7.12 -3.51 3.45
CA CYS A 226 -8.12 -4.49 3.89
C CYS A 226 -7.55 -5.39 4.99
N LEU A 227 -6.31 -5.87 4.84
CA LEU A 227 -5.67 -6.71 5.84
C LEU A 227 -5.54 -5.98 7.18
N VAL A 228 -5.10 -4.72 7.18
CA VAL A 228 -5.02 -3.87 8.38
C VAL A 228 -6.41 -3.74 9.02
N ALA A 229 -7.43 -3.43 8.22
CA ALA A 229 -8.80 -3.27 8.70
C ALA A 229 -9.35 -4.57 9.32
N LEU A 230 -9.25 -5.69 8.60
CA LEU A 230 -9.71 -7.00 9.06
C LEU A 230 -8.96 -7.48 10.31
N TYR A 231 -7.64 -7.23 10.37
CA TYR A 231 -6.85 -7.57 11.55
C TYR A 231 -7.30 -6.76 12.77
N GLY A 232 -7.46 -5.44 12.62
CA GLY A 232 -8.00 -4.58 13.67
C GLY A 232 -9.39 -5.00 14.12
N ILE A 233 -10.31 -5.26 13.20
CA ILE A 233 -11.67 -5.77 13.49
C ILE A 233 -11.62 -7.07 14.29
N SER A 234 -10.69 -7.97 13.97
CA SER A 234 -10.54 -9.26 14.66
C SER A 234 -9.98 -9.16 16.09
N ARG A 235 -9.45 -7.99 16.48
CA ARG A 235 -8.82 -7.76 17.79
C ARG A 235 -9.57 -6.76 18.66
N LEU A 236 -10.26 -5.81 18.04
CA LEU A 236 -11.05 -4.80 18.73
C LEU A 236 -12.43 -5.36 19.09
N ARG A 237 -12.92 -5.00 20.29
CA ARG A 237 -14.24 -5.40 20.81
C ARG A 237 -15.33 -4.34 20.65
N THR A 238 -14.96 -3.11 20.32
CA THR A 238 -15.90 -2.00 20.15
C THR A 238 -16.69 -2.10 18.84
N SER A 239 -17.94 -1.62 18.82
CA SER A 239 -18.76 -1.54 17.61
C SER A 239 -18.14 -0.61 16.56
N TRP A 240 -17.42 0.42 16.99
CA TRP A 240 -16.69 1.36 16.12
C TRP A 240 -15.57 0.71 15.29
N ARG A 241 -15.18 -0.55 15.58
CA ARG A 241 -14.15 -1.27 14.80
C ARG A 241 -14.49 -1.40 13.33
N TRP A 242 -15.79 -1.40 12.99
CA TRP A 242 -16.25 -1.49 11.60
C TRP A 242 -15.90 -0.23 10.78
N LEU A 243 -15.66 0.91 11.43
CA LEU A 243 -15.13 2.10 10.75
C LEU A 243 -13.77 1.86 10.10
N LEU A 244 -13.02 0.83 10.52
CA LEU A 244 -11.77 0.46 9.86
C LEU A 244 -11.98 0.06 8.40
N LEU A 245 -13.19 -0.36 7.99
CA LEU A 245 -13.53 -0.65 6.60
C LEU A 245 -13.59 0.60 5.72
N LEU A 246 -13.67 1.80 6.30
CA LEU A 246 -13.54 3.05 5.55
C LEU A 246 -12.15 3.17 4.91
N TYR A 247 -11.12 2.55 5.51
CA TYR A 247 -9.76 2.62 4.98
C TYR A 247 -9.60 1.91 3.62
N PRO A 248 -9.89 0.60 3.47
CA PRO A 248 -9.84 -0.05 2.16
C PRO A 248 -10.80 0.56 1.14
N LEU A 249 -11.95 1.11 1.58
CA LEU A 249 -12.88 1.82 0.69
C LEU A 249 -12.26 3.12 0.14
N ALA A 250 -11.69 3.95 1.02
CA ALA A 250 -10.98 5.16 0.62
C ALA A 250 -9.76 4.85 -0.26
N MET A 251 -9.05 3.75 0.04
CA MET A 251 -7.94 3.28 -0.80
C MET A 251 -8.44 2.89 -2.21
N ALA A 252 -9.51 2.11 -2.31
CA ALA A 252 -10.08 1.72 -3.61
C ALA A 252 -10.49 2.96 -4.43
N LEU A 253 -11.16 3.92 -3.77
CA LEU A 253 -11.53 5.19 -4.39
C LEU A 253 -10.31 5.97 -4.89
N ALA A 254 -9.27 6.10 -4.06
CA ALA A 254 -8.04 6.81 -4.42
C ALA A 254 -7.38 6.18 -5.65
N LEU A 255 -7.21 4.86 -5.68
CA LEU A 255 -6.54 4.16 -6.78
C LEU A 255 -7.34 4.25 -8.09
N THR A 256 -8.66 4.12 -8.00
CA THR A 256 -9.56 4.21 -9.16
C THR A 256 -9.55 5.63 -9.72
N TYR A 257 -9.64 6.64 -8.87
CA TYR A 257 -9.57 8.05 -9.27
C TYR A 257 -8.22 8.41 -9.89
N PHE A 258 -7.12 7.89 -9.34
CA PHE A 258 -5.77 8.13 -9.85
C PHE A 258 -5.39 7.29 -11.08
N ALA A 259 -6.32 6.51 -11.62
CA ALA A 259 -6.12 5.57 -12.72
C ALA A 259 -5.01 4.53 -12.47
N GLU A 260 -4.70 4.23 -11.21
CA GLU A 260 -3.67 3.25 -10.81
C GLU A 260 -4.20 1.81 -10.83
N HIS A 261 -5.46 1.62 -10.43
CA HIS A 261 -6.12 0.32 -10.38
C HIS A 261 -7.57 0.46 -10.84
N TYR A 262 -8.13 -0.66 -11.30
CA TYR A 262 -9.55 -0.81 -11.54
C TYR A 262 -10.29 -1.06 -10.21
N VAL A 263 -11.61 -1.17 -10.25
CA VAL A 263 -12.39 -1.59 -9.08
C VAL A 263 -12.27 -3.10 -8.89
N VAL A 264 -12.22 -3.88 -9.96
CA VAL A 264 -12.14 -5.35 -9.90
C VAL A 264 -10.87 -5.86 -9.20
N ASP A 265 -9.71 -5.25 -9.42
CA ASP A 265 -8.46 -5.63 -8.76
C ASP A 265 -8.35 -5.08 -7.33
N ALA A 266 -9.00 -3.95 -7.03
CA ALA A 266 -9.23 -3.52 -5.66
C ALA A 266 -10.05 -4.56 -4.87
N ILE A 267 -11.14 -5.07 -5.45
CA ILE A 267 -11.95 -6.15 -4.86
C ILE A 267 -11.12 -7.41 -4.68
N ALA A 268 -10.37 -7.84 -5.69
CA ALA A 268 -9.52 -9.02 -5.61
C ALA A 268 -8.44 -8.89 -4.52
N GLY A 269 -7.86 -7.71 -4.33
CA GLY A 269 -6.94 -7.43 -3.22
C GLY A 269 -7.60 -7.63 -1.86
N CYS A 270 -8.80 -7.10 -1.66
CA CYS A 270 -9.58 -7.29 -0.44
C CYS A 270 -9.97 -8.76 -0.20
N LEU A 271 -10.38 -9.47 -1.26
CA LEU A 271 -10.67 -10.91 -1.20
C LEU A 271 -9.44 -11.72 -0.79
N LEU A 272 -8.29 -11.43 -1.40
CA LEU A 272 -7.03 -12.09 -1.04
C LEU A 272 -6.66 -11.84 0.42
N ALA A 273 -6.82 -10.62 0.92
CA ALA A 273 -6.59 -10.30 2.34
C ALA A 273 -7.50 -11.12 3.27
N GLY A 274 -8.79 -11.26 2.93
CA GLY A 274 -9.73 -12.11 3.66
C GLY A 274 -9.31 -13.59 3.65
N LEU A 275 -8.92 -14.11 2.49
CA LEU A 275 -8.42 -15.49 2.36
C LEU A 275 -7.16 -15.73 3.18
N VAL A 276 -6.22 -14.78 3.19
CA VAL A 276 -5.01 -14.83 4.01
C VAL A 276 -5.36 -14.83 5.50
N MET A 277 -6.25 -13.93 5.93
CA MET A 277 -6.72 -13.87 7.32
C MET A 277 -7.28 -15.23 7.77
N ILE A 278 -8.11 -15.86 6.95
CA ILE A 278 -8.75 -17.14 7.27
C ILE A 278 -7.73 -18.28 7.21
N GLY A 279 -6.96 -18.37 6.13
CA GLY A 279 -6.01 -19.44 5.85
C GLY A 279 -4.89 -19.51 6.89
N VAL A 280 -4.24 -18.38 7.16
CA VAL A 280 -3.17 -18.31 8.17
C VAL A 280 -3.74 -18.60 9.57
N SER A 281 -4.91 -18.08 9.92
CA SER A 281 -5.53 -18.37 11.23
C SER A 281 -5.86 -19.86 11.40
N ARG A 282 -6.31 -20.55 10.35
CA ARG A 282 -6.56 -21.99 10.39
C ARG A 282 -5.26 -22.78 10.56
N TRP A 283 -4.22 -22.39 9.84
CA TRP A 283 -2.89 -23.01 9.96
C TRP A 283 -2.29 -22.83 11.36
N GLU A 284 -2.40 -21.64 11.96
CA GLU A 284 -1.93 -21.37 13.32
C GLU A 284 -2.66 -22.23 14.37
N ARG A 285 -4.00 -22.37 14.25
CA ARG A 285 -4.77 -23.22 15.17
C ARG A 285 -4.40 -24.70 15.05
N ARG A 286 -4.15 -25.20 13.84
CA ARG A 286 -3.75 -26.60 13.62
C ARG A 286 -2.38 -26.94 14.17
N ARG A 287 -1.48 -25.95 14.29
CA ARG A 287 -0.14 -26.14 14.88
C ARG A 287 -0.11 -26.01 16.40
N ALA A 288 -1.15 -25.43 16.98
CA ALA A 288 -1.29 -25.25 18.42
C ALA A 288 -2.09 -26.37 19.09
N ALA A 289 -2.76 -27.21 18.31
CA ALA A 289 -3.44 -28.44 18.74
C ALA A 289 -2.49 -29.63 18.56
#